data_AF-A0A958U7Q9-F1
#
_entry.id   AF-A0A958U7Q9-F1
#
_cell.length_a   1.000
_cell.length_b   1.000
_cell.length_c   1.000
_cell.angle_alpha   90.00
_cell.angle_beta   90.00
_cell.angle_gamma   90.00
#
_symmetry.space_group_name_H-M   'P 1'
#
loop_
_entity.id
_entity.type
_entity.pdbx_description
1 polymer ?
#
loop_
_entity_poly.entity_id
_entity_poly.type
_entity_poly.pdbx_seq_one_letter_code
_entity_poly.pdbx_strand_id
1 'polypeptide(L)'
;GAPVIEGAAVTAKILKHLKGDKVIVFKKKRRKGYKVKNGHRQYLSEIVIESIAASGAKKAAPAKEAKVEKKEAPKKETPKAEPKKAAKVEADDLKKIEGIGPKIAETLIAAGIATYADLAKAKPAKISEIIADVRGNHVPDTWPQQAKLAADGKWDELKELQDKLNGGKA
;
A
#
# COMPACT_ATOMS: atom_id res chain seq x y z
N GLY A 1 34.78 16.41 9.46
CA GLY A 1 34.90 17.77 8.92
C GLY A 1 35.39 18.72 10.01
N ALA A 2 35.28 20.03 9.75
CA ALA A 2 35.19 21.11 10.73
C ALA A 2 34.45 22.29 10.05
N PRO A 3 33.28 22.76 10.52
CA PRO A 3 32.14 22.03 11.13
C PRO A 3 31.29 21.22 10.11
N VAL A 4 31.47 21.41 8.81
CA VAL A 4 30.74 20.69 7.73
C VAL A 4 31.75 20.15 6.71
N ILE A 5 31.39 19.11 5.95
CA ILE A 5 32.16 18.66 4.78
C ILE A 5 31.55 19.34 3.55
N GLU A 6 32.27 20.28 2.95
CA GLU A 6 31.78 21.01 1.78
C GLU A 6 31.52 20.07 0.59
N GLY A 7 30.38 20.26 -0.07
CA GLY A 7 29.98 19.46 -1.23
C GLY A 7 29.47 18.05 -0.92
N ALA A 8 29.35 17.66 0.36
CA ALA A 8 28.67 16.43 0.73
C ALA A 8 27.14 16.63 0.73
N ALA A 9 26.41 15.67 0.16
CA ALA A 9 24.95 15.71 0.11
C ALA A 9 24.35 14.36 0.51
N VAL A 10 23.26 14.40 1.27
CA VAL A 10 22.46 13.22 1.63
C VAL A 10 21.08 13.39 1.01
N THR A 11 20.70 12.46 0.14
CA THR A 11 19.36 12.42 -0.47
C THR A 11 18.50 11.49 0.35
N ALA A 12 17.32 11.96 0.76
CA ALA A 12 16.40 11.21 1.58
C ALA A 12 14.96 11.40 1.10
N LYS A 13 14.16 10.34 1.23
CA LYS A 13 12.73 10.33 0.96
C LYS A 13 11.95 10.31 2.26
N ILE A 14 10.93 11.16 2.37
CA ILE A 14 9.99 11.16 3.49
C ILE A 14 8.96 10.06 3.22
N LEU A 15 8.84 9.10 4.14
CA LEU A 15 7.85 8.04 4.03
C LEU A 15 6.49 8.50 4.59
N LYS A 16 6.50 8.98 5.83
CA LYS A 16 5.28 9.41 6.53
C LYS A 16 5.60 10.32 7.71
N HIS A 17 4.58 11.05 8.12
CA HIS A 17 4.59 11.80 9.38
C HIS A 17 3.82 11.01 10.43
N LEU A 18 4.37 10.94 11.64
CA LEU A 18 3.75 10.24 12.76
C LEU A 18 3.86 11.04 14.06
N LYS A 19 3.09 10.62 15.05
CA LYS A 19 3.20 11.13 16.41
C LYS A 19 3.98 10.12 17.24
N GLY A 20 5.02 10.57 17.92
CA GLY A 20 5.73 9.75 18.89
C GLY A 20 4.87 9.37 20.09
N ASP A 21 5.49 8.67 21.02
CA ASP A 21 4.84 8.20 22.22
C ASP A 21 4.36 9.35 23.11
N LYS A 22 3.30 9.07 23.88
CA LYS A 22 2.69 10.07 24.75
C LYS A 22 3.59 10.29 25.97
N VAL A 23 4.21 11.45 26.03
CA VAL A 23 4.94 11.92 27.21
C VAL A 23 3.95 12.66 28.12
N ILE A 24 3.78 12.20 29.36
CA ILE A 24 2.89 12.86 30.32
C ILE A 24 3.68 13.93 31.07
N VAL A 25 3.40 15.20 30.77
CA VAL A 25 3.92 16.34 31.51
C VAL A 25 3.04 16.56 32.73
N PHE A 26 3.57 16.20 33.90
CA PHE A 26 2.90 16.36 35.17
C PHE A 26 3.46 17.54 35.96
N LYS A 27 2.63 18.54 36.23
CA LYS A 27 2.98 19.69 37.07
C LYS A 27 2.19 19.61 38.38
N LYS A 28 2.85 19.71 39.53
CA LYS A 28 2.20 19.71 40.85
C LYS A 28 2.89 20.69 41.77
N LYS A 29 2.12 21.51 42.51
CA LYS A 29 2.62 22.31 43.63
C LYS A 29 2.09 21.73 44.94
N ARG A 30 2.98 21.56 45.92
CA ARG A 30 2.64 21.00 47.24
C ARG A 30 1.71 21.97 47.98
N ARG A 31 0.64 21.44 48.62
CA ARG A 31 -0.33 22.19 49.46
C ARG A 31 -1.09 23.34 48.78
N LYS A 32 -1.09 23.41 47.44
CA LYS A 32 -1.80 24.47 46.70
C LYS A 32 -2.95 23.96 45.84
N GLY A 33 -3.32 22.68 45.95
CA GLY A 33 -4.33 22.04 45.08
C GLY A 33 -3.94 21.95 43.59
N TYR A 34 -2.91 22.69 43.16
CA TYR A 34 -2.45 22.75 41.78
C TYR A 34 -1.77 21.44 41.36
N LYS A 35 -2.43 20.74 40.45
CA LYS A 35 -2.00 19.50 39.82
C LYS A 35 -2.53 19.47 38.38
N VAL A 36 -1.64 19.42 37.39
CA VAL A 36 -1.97 19.38 35.97
C VAL A 36 -1.29 18.18 35.32
N LYS A 37 -2.04 17.38 34.55
CA LYS A 37 -1.53 16.27 33.74
C LYS A 37 -1.81 16.58 32.27
N ASN A 38 -0.81 17.04 31.52
CA ASN A 38 -0.96 17.26 30.09
C ASN A 38 -0.18 16.19 29.32
N GLY A 39 -0.77 15.65 28.26
CA GLY A 39 -0.06 14.78 27.33
C GLY A 39 0.62 15.61 26.25
N HIS A 40 1.89 15.35 25.98
CA HIS A 40 2.59 15.79 24.78
C HIS A 40 2.86 14.60 23.87
N ARG A 41 2.61 14.77 22.56
CA ARG A 41 3.03 13.83 21.54
C ARG A 41 3.84 14.60 20.52
N GLN A 42 5.12 14.24 20.39
CA GLN A 42 6.01 14.90 19.44
C GLN A 42 5.63 14.51 18.02
N TYR A 43 5.58 15.48 17.11
CA TYR A 43 5.48 15.19 15.68
C TYR A 43 6.85 14.77 15.15
N LEU A 44 6.89 13.62 14.51
CA LEU A 44 8.09 13.01 13.94
C LEU A 44 7.85 12.72 12.46
N SER A 45 8.92 12.66 11.69
CA SER A 45 8.89 12.25 10.29
C SER A 45 9.80 11.05 10.11
N GLU A 46 9.26 10.00 9.49
CA GLU A 46 10.02 8.83 9.13
C GLU A 46 10.63 9.07 7.74
N ILE A 47 11.96 9.01 7.68
CA ILE A 47 12.71 9.23 6.44
C ILE A 47 13.57 8.00 6.13
N VAL A 48 13.74 7.73 4.84
CA VAL A 48 14.69 6.75 4.32
C VAL A 48 15.78 7.49 3.59
N ILE A 49 17.03 7.17 3.91
CA ILE A 49 18.20 7.71 3.20
C ILE A 49 18.42 6.89 1.94
N GLU A 50 18.41 7.55 0.78
CA GLU A 50 18.57 6.88 -0.52
C GLU A 50 20.03 6.85 -0.96
N SER A 51 20.76 7.96 -0.77
CA SER A 51 22.16 8.04 -1.17
C SER A 51 22.94 9.08 -0.38
N ILE A 52 24.25 8.86 -0.26
CA ILE A 52 25.21 9.76 0.36
C ILE A 52 26.29 10.04 -0.68
N ALA A 53 26.42 11.29 -1.10
CA ALA A 53 27.51 11.74 -1.95
C ALA A 53 28.57 12.39 -1.08
N ALA A 54 29.73 11.75 -0.94
CA ALA A 54 30.89 12.32 -0.27
C ALA A 54 31.72 13.08 -1.32
N SER A 55 31.57 14.41 -1.34
CA SER A 55 32.28 15.38 -2.20
C SER A 55 31.88 15.42 -3.69
N GLY A 56 31.35 16.56 -4.14
CA GLY A 56 31.49 17.04 -5.52
C GLY A 56 30.59 16.45 -6.61
N ALA A 57 29.61 15.60 -6.30
CA ALA A 57 28.69 15.08 -7.33
C ALA A 57 27.61 16.12 -7.71
N LYS A 58 27.68 16.61 -8.95
CA LYS A 58 26.73 17.52 -9.60
C LYS A 58 25.31 16.92 -9.56
N LYS A 59 24.41 17.64 -8.90
CA LYS A 59 22.99 17.31 -8.70
C LYS A 59 22.27 17.14 -10.06
N ALA A 60 21.93 15.91 -10.44
CA ALA A 60 20.93 15.66 -11.47
C ALA A 60 19.55 15.97 -10.88
N ALA A 61 18.84 16.93 -11.46
CA ALA A 61 17.50 17.33 -11.04
C ALA A 61 16.47 16.27 -11.44
N PRO A 62 15.62 15.75 -10.52
CA PRO A 62 14.38 15.12 -10.92
C PRO A 62 13.33 16.21 -11.18
N ALA A 63 12.76 16.16 -12.37
CA ALA A 63 11.74 17.07 -12.88
C ALA A 63 10.50 17.06 -11.97
N LYS A 64 9.98 18.27 -11.74
CA LYS A 64 8.61 18.51 -11.29
C LYS A 64 7.65 18.04 -12.37
N GLU A 65 6.79 17.08 -12.05
CA GLU A 65 5.50 16.92 -12.72
C GLU A 65 4.38 17.05 -11.70
N ALA A 66 3.61 18.13 -11.85
CA ALA A 66 2.26 18.24 -11.35
C ALA A 66 1.52 19.23 -12.25
N LYS A 67 0.72 18.74 -13.21
CA LYS A 67 -0.59 19.32 -13.52
C LYS A 67 -1.50 18.34 -14.26
N VAL A 68 -2.59 18.01 -13.57
CA VAL A 68 -3.79 17.30 -14.03
C VAL A 68 -4.73 18.29 -14.73
N GLU A 69 -5.26 17.95 -15.91
CA GLU A 69 -6.71 17.85 -16.19
C GLU A 69 -7.04 17.48 -17.65
N LYS A 70 -7.70 16.31 -17.81
CA LYS A 70 -9.04 16.12 -18.42
C LYS A 70 -9.21 16.27 -19.95
N LYS A 71 -9.40 15.11 -20.63
CA LYS A 71 -10.56 14.84 -21.51
C LYS A 71 -10.71 13.37 -21.95
N GLU A 72 -11.96 12.91 -21.87
CA GLU A 72 -12.70 11.94 -22.72
C GLU A 72 -12.33 10.43 -22.76
N ALA A 73 -13.28 9.61 -22.27
CA ALA A 73 -13.71 8.32 -22.85
C ALA A 73 -14.45 8.59 -24.20
N PRO A 74 -14.68 7.63 -25.15
CA PRO A 74 -14.93 6.18 -24.93
C PRO A 74 -14.45 5.19 -26.04
N LYS A 75 -14.83 3.90 -25.85
CA LYS A 75 -15.01 2.76 -26.80
C LYS A 75 -13.86 1.76 -27.09
N LYS A 76 -13.97 0.59 -26.44
CA LYS A 76 -14.30 -0.76 -26.99
C LYS A 76 -13.51 -1.24 -28.22
N GLU A 77 -12.67 -2.27 -28.03
CA GLU A 77 -12.67 -3.57 -28.76
C GLU A 77 -11.52 -4.51 -28.32
N THR A 78 -11.89 -5.72 -27.87
CA THR A 78 -11.14 -6.98 -28.05
C THR A 78 -11.31 -7.43 -29.52
N PRO A 79 -10.46 -8.27 -30.17
CA PRO A 79 -10.00 -9.56 -29.61
C PRO A 79 -8.68 -10.20 -30.14
N LYS A 80 -8.24 -11.24 -29.38
CA LYS A 80 -7.88 -12.62 -29.85
C LYS A 80 -6.45 -13.12 -29.53
N ALA A 81 -6.45 -14.26 -28.82
CA ALA A 81 -5.36 -15.14 -28.39
C ALA A 81 -4.62 -15.81 -29.57
N GLU A 82 -3.41 -16.38 -29.44
CA GLU A 82 -3.01 -17.65 -28.77
C GLU A 82 -1.45 -17.85 -28.95
N PRO A 83 -0.77 -18.94 -28.50
CA PRO A 83 -0.49 -19.42 -27.14
C PRO A 83 0.99 -19.90 -26.95
N LYS A 84 1.27 -20.58 -25.82
CA LYS A 84 2.51 -21.28 -25.35
C LYS A 84 3.36 -20.40 -24.39
N LYS A 85 3.66 -20.83 -23.16
CA LYS A 85 4.21 -22.13 -22.78
C LYS A 85 3.94 -22.40 -21.28
N ALA A 86 3.56 -23.63 -20.97
CA ALA A 86 3.46 -24.15 -19.61
C ALA A 86 4.81 -23.99 -18.88
N ALA A 87 4.78 -23.28 -17.75
CA ALA A 87 5.82 -23.29 -16.74
C ALA A 87 5.09 -23.27 -15.40
N LYS A 88 5.32 -24.33 -14.62
CA LYS A 88 5.13 -24.44 -13.17
C LYS A 88 4.22 -23.35 -12.57
N VAL A 89 2.98 -23.72 -12.24
CA VAL A 89 2.02 -22.83 -11.54
C VAL A 89 2.63 -22.47 -10.18
N GLU A 90 3.44 -21.41 -10.14
CA GLU A 90 3.80 -20.76 -8.90
C GLU A 90 2.50 -20.17 -8.37
N ALA A 91 2.05 -20.70 -7.23
CA ALA A 91 0.88 -20.16 -6.55
C ALA A 91 1.16 -18.69 -6.23
N ASP A 92 0.29 -17.81 -6.70
CA ASP A 92 0.40 -16.39 -6.44
C ASP A 92 0.05 -16.10 -4.96
N ASP A 93 0.69 -15.07 -4.39
CA ASP A 93 0.39 -14.64 -3.04
C ASP A 93 -0.91 -13.81 -2.98
N LEU A 94 -2.05 -14.50 -2.95
CA LEU A 94 -3.38 -13.88 -2.89
C LEU A 94 -3.58 -12.89 -1.73
N LYS A 95 -2.71 -12.93 -0.70
CA LYS A 95 -2.73 -11.98 0.44
C LYS A 95 -2.36 -10.55 0.03
N LYS A 96 -1.82 -10.33 -1.17
CA LYS A 96 -1.55 -8.99 -1.73
C LYS A 96 -2.81 -8.25 -2.15
N ILE A 97 -3.95 -8.93 -2.23
CA ILE A 97 -5.25 -8.34 -2.53
C ILE A 97 -5.89 -7.88 -1.22
N GLU A 98 -6.35 -6.63 -1.18
CA GLU A 98 -6.99 -6.04 -0.01
C GLU A 98 -8.29 -6.78 0.32
N GLY A 99 -8.39 -7.22 1.57
CA GLY A 99 -9.51 -8.01 2.07
C GLY A 99 -9.30 -9.53 2.03
N ILE A 100 -8.27 -10.04 1.35
CA ILE A 100 -7.94 -11.47 1.37
C ILE A 100 -6.96 -11.76 2.51
N GLY A 101 -7.49 -12.30 3.61
CA GLY A 101 -6.68 -12.79 4.74
C GLY A 101 -6.11 -14.20 4.51
N PRO A 102 -5.20 -14.69 5.39
CA PRO A 102 -4.56 -16.00 5.27
C PRO A 102 -5.57 -17.16 5.12
N LYS A 103 -6.64 -17.15 5.92
CA LYS A 103 -7.67 -18.18 5.90
C LYS A 103 -8.48 -18.17 4.59
N ILE A 104 -8.76 -16.99 4.04
CA ILE A 104 -9.46 -16.85 2.75
C ILE A 104 -8.57 -17.31 1.61
N ALA A 105 -7.28 -16.94 1.63
CA ALA A 105 -6.31 -17.41 0.66
C ALA A 105 -6.22 -18.95 0.65
N GLU A 106 -6.17 -19.57 1.82
CA GLU A 106 -6.23 -21.04 1.95
C GLU A 106 -7.51 -21.64 1.38
N THR A 107 -8.69 -21.07 1.69
CA THR A 107 -9.97 -21.53 1.15
C THR A 107 -10.06 -21.37 -0.37
N LEU A 108 -9.55 -20.27 -0.93
CA LEU A 108 -9.53 -20.03 -2.37
C LEU A 108 -8.59 -21.00 -3.10
N ILE A 109 -7.39 -21.24 -2.55
CA ILE A 109 -6.43 -22.20 -3.09
C ILE A 109 -7.02 -23.62 -3.03
N ALA A 110 -7.67 -23.99 -1.92
CA ALA A 110 -8.35 -25.27 -1.78
C ALA A 110 -9.49 -25.46 -2.79
N ALA A 111 -10.17 -24.37 -3.17
CA ALA A 111 -11.19 -24.34 -4.22
C ALA A 111 -10.60 -24.28 -5.65
N GLY A 112 -9.28 -24.35 -5.81
CA GLY A 112 -8.58 -24.35 -7.10
C GLY A 112 -8.31 -22.95 -7.68
N ILE A 113 -8.52 -21.89 -6.91
CA ILE A 113 -8.17 -20.51 -7.27
C ILE A 113 -6.81 -20.19 -6.64
N ALA A 114 -5.73 -20.57 -7.32
CA ALA A 114 -4.36 -20.43 -6.80
C ALA A 114 -3.55 -19.29 -7.45
N THR A 115 -4.03 -18.71 -8.54
CA THR A 115 -3.36 -17.61 -9.25
C THR A 115 -4.22 -16.35 -9.29
N TYR A 116 -3.58 -15.18 -9.48
CA TYR A 116 -4.30 -13.93 -9.72
C TYR A 116 -5.16 -14.03 -10.99
N ALA A 117 -4.69 -14.76 -12.00
CA ALA A 117 -5.44 -14.98 -13.24
C ALA A 117 -6.72 -15.80 -13.02
N ASP A 118 -6.69 -16.79 -12.13
CA ASP A 118 -7.86 -17.60 -11.79
C ASP A 118 -8.87 -16.78 -10.98
N LEU A 119 -8.38 -15.97 -10.03
CA LEU A 119 -9.23 -15.11 -9.21
C LEU A 119 -9.85 -13.98 -10.04
N ALA A 120 -9.13 -13.42 -11.01
CA ALA A 120 -9.63 -12.39 -11.92
C ALA A 120 -10.75 -12.91 -12.85
N LYS A 121 -10.73 -14.21 -13.18
CA LYS A 121 -11.77 -14.86 -13.99
C LYS A 121 -12.97 -15.32 -13.16
N ALA A 122 -12.78 -15.53 -11.86
CA ALA A 122 -13.85 -15.93 -10.96
C ALA A 122 -14.86 -14.79 -10.77
N LYS A 123 -16.15 -15.15 -10.76
CA LYS A 123 -17.24 -14.20 -10.49
C LYS A 123 -17.31 -13.89 -8.99
N PRO A 124 -17.63 -12.64 -8.57
CA PRO A 124 -17.78 -12.28 -7.17
C PRO A 124 -18.73 -13.20 -6.38
N ALA A 125 -19.85 -13.61 -7.00
CA ALA A 125 -20.80 -14.53 -6.39
C ALA A 125 -20.18 -15.89 -6.03
N LYS A 126 -19.39 -16.48 -6.94
CA LYS A 126 -18.71 -17.76 -6.72
C LYS A 126 -17.67 -17.65 -5.61
N ILE A 127 -16.95 -16.54 -5.56
CA ILE A 127 -15.98 -16.24 -4.50
C ILE A 127 -16.71 -16.14 -3.16
N SER A 128 -17.85 -15.46 -3.11
CA SER A 128 -18.69 -15.34 -1.91
C SER A 128 -19.20 -16.69 -1.41
N GLU A 129 -19.60 -17.60 -2.31
CA GLU A 129 -20.02 -18.96 -1.96
C GLU A 129 -18.85 -19.77 -1.37
N ILE A 130 -17.66 -19.69 -1.97
CA ILE A 130 -16.47 -20.40 -1.50
C ILE A 130 -16.07 -19.97 -0.09
N ILE A 131 -16.23 -18.69 0.24
CA ILE A 131 -15.82 -18.13 1.53
C ILE A 131 -16.97 -18.03 2.55
N ALA A 132 -18.16 -18.54 2.24
CA ALA A 132 -19.35 -18.36 3.07
C ALA A 132 -19.17 -18.87 4.51
N ASP A 133 -18.40 -19.95 4.69
CA ASP A 133 -18.09 -20.53 6.00
C ASP A 133 -16.96 -19.80 6.74
N VAL A 134 -16.30 -18.82 6.10
CA VAL A 134 -15.21 -18.05 6.69
C VAL A 134 -15.78 -16.88 7.49
N ARG A 135 -15.78 -17.02 8.82
CA ARG A 135 -16.20 -15.97 9.76
C ARG A 135 -15.51 -14.62 9.47
N GLY A 136 -16.29 -13.58 9.21
CA GLY A 136 -15.82 -12.20 9.02
C GLY A 136 -16.71 -11.40 8.07
N ASN A 137 -16.53 -10.08 8.02
CA ASN A 137 -17.18 -9.23 7.03
C ASN A 137 -16.26 -9.09 5.81
N HIS A 138 -16.48 -9.93 4.81
CA HIS A 138 -15.68 -9.96 3.58
C HIS A 138 -16.48 -9.35 2.44
N VAL A 139 -15.82 -8.51 1.62
CA VAL A 139 -16.44 -7.87 0.45
C VAL A 139 -15.69 -8.36 -0.80
N PRO A 140 -16.14 -9.47 -1.43
CA PRO A 140 -15.42 -10.08 -2.56
C PRO A 140 -15.61 -9.34 -3.89
N ASP A 141 -16.46 -8.31 -3.94
CA ASP A 141 -16.81 -7.58 -5.17
C ASP A 141 -15.59 -6.95 -5.87
N THR A 142 -14.59 -6.50 -5.10
CA THR A 142 -13.40 -5.85 -5.63
C THR A 142 -12.23 -6.79 -5.88
N TRP A 143 -12.30 -8.05 -5.42
CA TRP A 143 -11.19 -9.00 -5.51
C TRP A 143 -10.86 -9.40 -6.95
N PRO A 144 -11.81 -9.68 -7.86
CA PRO A 144 -11.48 -9.96 -9.26
C PRO A 144 -10.80 -8.78 -9.96
N GLN A 145 -11.21 -7.55 -9.63
CA GLN A 145 -10.62 -6.34 -10.21
C GLN A 145 -9.19 -6.13 -9.73
N GLN A 146 -8.93 -6.32 -8.43
CA GLN A 146 -7.59 -6.27 -7.86
C GLN A 146 -6.70 -7.39 -8.40
N ALA A 147 -7.23 -8.61 -8.50
CA ALA A 147 -6.53 -9.75 -9.06
C ALA A 147 -6.15 -9.53 -10.53
N LYS A 148 -7.00 -8.84 -11.31
CA LYS A 148 -6.66 -8.48 -12.68
C LYS A 148 -5.45 -7.54 -12.73
N LEU A 149 -5.43 -6.50 -11.91
CA LEU A 149 -4.29 -5.57 -11.84
C LEU A 149 -3.01 -6.27 -11.36
N ALA A 150 -3.12 -7.19 -10.40
CA ALA A 150 -2.01 -8.00 -9.92
C ALA A 150 -1.48 -8.96 -11.01
N ALA A 151 -2.37 -9.62 -11.76
CA ALA A 151 -2.02 -10.49 -12.88
C ALA A 151 -1.33 -9.73 -14.02
N ASP A 152 -1.76 -8.48 -14.26
CA ASP A 152 -1.17 -7.59 -15.25
C ASP A 152 0.13 -6.92 -14.76
N GLY A 153 0.58 -7.17 -13.52
CA GLY A 153 1.78 -6.58 -12.93
C GLY A 153 1.66 -5.08 -12.60
N LYS A 154 0.45 -4.52 -12.64
CA LYS A 154 0.14 -3.10 -12.41
C LYS A 154 0.04 -2.79 -10.91
N TRP A 155 1.15 -2.98 -10.20
CA TRP A 155 1.21 -2.84 -8.74
C TRP A 155 0.93 -1.42 -8.24
N ASP A 156 1.32 -0.38 -9.00
CA ASP A 156 1.03 1.01 -8.63
C ASP A 156 -0.46 1.33 -8.74
N GLU A 157 -1.12 0.97 -9.85
CA GLU A 157 -2.57 1.12 -10.02
C GLU A 157 -3.36 0.30 -8.99
N LEU A 158 -2.87 -0.91 -8.68
CA LEU A 158 -3.46 -1.73 -7.62
C LEU A 158 -3.38 -1.01 -6.27
N LYS A 159 -2.24 -0.40 -5.95
CA LYS A 159 -2.06 0.33 -4.69
C LYS A 159 -2.94 1.57 -4.62
N GLU A 160 -3.06 2.34 -5.69
CA GLU A 160 -3.99 3.47 -5.76
C GLU A 160 -5.45 3.03 -5.58
N LEU A 161 -5.83 1.90 -6.19
CA LEU A 161 -7.16 1.32 -6.02
C LEU A 161 -7.39 0.90 -4.56
N GLN A 162 -6.42 0.23 -3.94
CA GLN A 162 -6.48 -0.19 -2.53
C GLN A 162 -6.55 1.00 -1.58
N ASP A 163 -5.77 2.05 -1.82
CA ASP A 163 -5.78 3.28 -1.00
C ASP A 163 -7.15 3.98 -1.09
N LYS A 164 -7.78 3.99 -2.27
CA LYS A 164 -9.13 4.54 -2.46
C LYS A 164 -10.20 3.72 -1.75
N LEU A 165 -10.07 2.39 -1.74
CA LEU A 165 -11.01 1.48 -1.06
C LEU A 165 -10.85 1.52 0.47
N ASN A 166 -9.62 1.62 0.97
CA ASN A 166 -9.30 1.74 2.39
C ASN A 166 -9.66 3.13 2.94
N GLY A 167 -9.38 4.20 2.20
CA GLY A 167 -9.62 5.58 2.61
C GLY A 167 -11.10 5.94 2.83
N GLY A 168 -12.02 5.07 2.43
CA GLY A 168 -13.46 5.20 2.64
C GLY A 168 -14.05 4.26 3.71
N LYS A 169 -13.27 3.34 4.28
CA LYS A 169 -13.68 2.52 5.44
C LYS A 169 -13.38 3.30 6.73
N ALA A 170 -14.24 4.28 7.03
CA ALA A 170 -14.37 4.87 8.37
C ALA A 170 -15.55 4.23 9.09
#